data_AF-A0A4V1UCC1-F1
#
_entry.id   AF-A0A4V1UCC1-F1
#
_cell.length_a   1.000
_cell.length_b   1.000
_cell.length_c   1.000
_cell.angle_alpha   90.00
_cell.angle_beta   90.00
_cell.angle_gamma   90.00
#
_symmetry.space_group_name_H-M   'P 1'
#
loop_
_entity.id
_entity.type
_entity.pdbx_description
1 polymer ?
#
loop_
_entity_poly.entity_id
_entity_poly.type
_entity_poly.pdbx_seq_one_letter_code
_entity_poly.pdbx_strand_id
1 'polypeptide(L)'
;MLYHLFDWLTQENFRFPGSGLFQFISFRVMLALILSLIITTVYGKKLIRILQRKQLGETVRDLGLAGEQQKKGTPTMGGIILILAIIIPTILLANLDKVYVRLMLLSTVWLGAIGFIDDYLKIKARRVAKQKGIDYKKTDADGLAGRFKIFGQVMLGIIVGATLYFNSSVVVKREVMQKGPIVNQTAQNIKYDTVIVDGKARVFVDAKSVITTIPFVKSHEFNYAKLLPKSLQDYTYILYIAIVIFIVTAVSNGANITDGLDGLATGVCAIIGVCLGIFAYVSGNIKLAEYLNIMYIPNLGELSIFMAWAVQQIEVFKAITMQSSRFAVLVEMRTNIEGNHLTLTFEYTTGDASGQNMVTFCTESICHYIIQNAPIQPKLWFIEGNYAGDKKATALSFSRVRGKKVTAEIILPK
;
A
#
# COMPACT_ATOMS: atom_id res chain seq x y z
N MET A 1 11.50 10.15 -6.52
CA MET A 1 12.76 10.79 -6.94
C MET A 1 13.95 9.87 -6.71
N LEU A 2 14.20 9.37 -5.50
CA LEU A 2 15.24 8.36 -5.28
C LEU A 2 14.89 7.05 -5.98
N TYR A 3 13.67 6.54 -5.84
CA TYR A 3 13.27 5.33 -6.59
C TYR A 3 13.55 5.46 -8.09
N HIS A 4 13.13 6.57 -8.70
CA HIS A 4 13.36 6.87 -10.11
C HIS A 4 14.84 7.07 -10.46
N LEU A 5 15.62 7.70 -9.58
CA LEU A 5 17.06 7.86 -9.76
C LEU A 5 17.77 6.50 -9.75
N PHE A 6 17.45 5.64 -8.79
CA PHE A 6 18.04 4.30 -8.68
C PHE A 6 17.57 3.39 -9.81
N ASP A 7 16.32 3.50 -10.27
CA ASP A 7 15.85 2.76 -11.45
C ASP A 7 16.58 3.22 -12.71
N TRP A 8 16.75 4.54 -12.90
CA TRP A 8 17.54 5.10 -14.00
C TRP A 8 19.01 4.66 -13.96
N LEU A 9 19.69 4.75 -12.80
CA LEU A 9 21.07 4.28 -12.63
C LEU A 9 21.22 2.79 -12.97
N THR A 10 20.22 1.98 -12.61
CA THR A 10 20.20 0.55 -12.92
C THR A 10 20.05 0.30 -14.42
N GLN A 11 19.24 1.12 -15.11
CA GLN A 11 19.06 1.05 -16.57
C GLN A 11 20.35 1.43 -17.31
N GLU A 12 21.11 2.40 -16.80
CA GLU A 12 22.42 2.83 -17.33
C GLU A 12 23.59 1.92 -16.90
N ASN A 13 23.29 0.71 -16.38
CA ASN A 13 24.28 -0.28 -15.90
C ASN A 13 25.21 0.18 -14.75
N PHE A 14 24.92 1.30 -14.09
CA PHE A 14 25.65 1.71 -12.88
C PHE A 14 25.14 0.95 -11.65
N ARG A 15 25.81 -0.15 -11.30
CA ARG A 15 25.50 -0.98 -10.13
C ARG A 15 26.51 -0.76 -9.02
N PHE A 16 26.06 -0.29 -7.86
CA PHE A 16 26.83 -0.28 -6.62
C PHE A 16 26.19 -1.16 -5.55
N PRO A 17 26.96 -1.65 -4.56
CA PRO A 17 26.43 -2.50 -3.50
C PRO A 17 25.21 -1.85 -2.81
N GLY A 18 24.09 -2.58 -2.76
CA GLY A 18 22.85 -2.13 -2.12
C GLY A 18 21.87 -1.35 -3.02
N SER A 19 22.24 -0.96 -4.24
CA SER A 19 21.33 -0.28 -5.19
C SER A 19 20.03 -1.07 -5.47
N GLY A 20 20.11 -2.41 -5.52
CA GLY A 20 18.94 -3.29 -5.71
C GLY A 20 17.91 -3.24 -4.57
N LEU A 21 18.27 -2.77 -3.37
CA LEU A 21 17.35 -2.65 -2.25
C LEU A 21 16.19 -1.69 -2.56
N PHE A 22 16.44 -0.65 -3.37
CA PHE A 22 15.43 0.34 -3.74
C PHE A 22 14.33 -0.20 -4.65
N GLN A 23 14.50 -1.39 -5.23
CA GLN A 23 13.46 -2.05 -6.01
C GLN A 23 12.38 -2.68 -5.11
N PHE A 24 12.78 -3.19 -3.94
CA PHE A 24 11.86 -3.84 -2.99
C PHE A 24 10.90 -2.82 -2.36
N ILE A 25 9.60 -3.11 -2.41
CA ILE A 25 8.56 -2.24 -1.81
C ILE A 25 8.70 -2.21 -0.28
N SER A 26 8.97 -3.36 0.35
CA SER A 26 9.17 -3.49 1.80
C SER A 26 10.30 -2.59 2.31
N PHE A 27 11.45 -2.62 1.63
CA PHE A 27 12.59 -1.75 1.94
C PHE A 27 12.22 -0.27 1.82
N ARG A 28 11.56 0.12 0.72
CA ARG A 28 11.12 1.51 0.49
C ARG A 28 10.14 1.99 1.55
N VAL A 29 9.18 1.16 1.95
CA VAL A 29 8.20 1.48 3.01
C VAL A 29 8.92 1.66 4.35
N MET A 30 9.81 0.74 4.72
CA MET A 30 10.57 0.84 5.97
C MET A 30 11.43 2.11 6.02
N LEU A 31 12.14 2.41 4.91
CA LEU A 31 12.95 3.62 4.80
C LEU A 31 12.08 4.89 4.84
N ALA A 32 10.88 4.86 4.26
CA ALA A 32 9.95 5.99 4.31
C ALA A 32 9.45 6.28 5.73
N LEU A 33 9.16 5.23 6.52
CA LEU A 33 8.76 5.34 7.92
C LEU A 33 9.89 5.92 8.78
N ILE A 34 11.12 5.41 8.61
CA ILE A 34 12.30 5.92 9.30
C ILE A 34 12.53 7.40 8.96
N LEU A 35 12.44 7.75 7.68
CA LEU A 35 12.64 9.13 7.24
C LEU A 35 11.54 10.08 7.78
N SER A 36 10.28 9.64 7.80
CA SER A 36 9.17 10.37 8.41
C SER A 36 9.43 10.64 9.91
N LEU A 37 9.90 9.63 10.64
CA LEU A 37 10.24 9.77 12.05
C LEU A 37 11.43 10.73 12.28
N ILE A 38 12.47 10.65 11.45
CA ILE A 38 13.61 11.58 11.52
C ILE A 38 13.15 13.02 11.25
N ILE A 39 12.29 13.23 10.24
CA ILE A 39 11.77 14.57 9.92
C ILE A 39 10.99 15.14 11.12
N THR A 40 10.08 14.34 11.69
CA THR A 40 9.25 14.80 12.82
C THR A 40 10.07 15.03 14.09
N THR A 41 10.99 14.13 14.45
CA THR A 41 11.76 14.21 15.71
C THR A 41 12.90 15.23 15.66
N VAL A 42 13.69 15.25 14.59
CA VAL A 42 14.87 16.11 14.47
C VAL A 42 14.48 17.53 14.07
N TYR A 43 13.64 17.67 13.05
CA TYR A 43 13.28 18.99 12.50
C TYR A 43 12.04 19.59 13.17
N GLY A 44 11.22 18.78 13.85
CA GLY A 44 10.01 19.26 14.54
C GLY A 44 10.29 20.40 15.52
N LYS A 45 11.31 20.27 16.40
CA LYS A 45 11.66 21.32 17.37
C LYS A 45 12.08 22.64 16.70
N LYS A 46 12.70 22.59 15.53
CA LYS A 46 13.09 23.79 14.76
C LYS A 46 11.86 24.43 14.12
N LEU A 47 11.00 23.63 13.52
CA LEU A 47 9.77 24.11 12.88
C LEU A 47 8.79 24.71 13.89
N ILE A 48 8.62 24.07 15.05
CA ILE A 48 7.81 24.57 16.17
C ILE A 48 8.32 25.95 16.60
N ARG A 49 9.64 26.13 16.77
CA ARG A 49 10.23 27.43 17.11
C ARG A 49 9.98 28.50 16.04
N ILE A 50 10.02 28.12 14.76
CA ILE A 50 9.70 29.04 13.65
C ILE A 50 8.22 29.45 13.69
N LEU A 51 7.32 28.49 13.90
CA LEU A 51 5.88 28.73 13.99
C LEU A 51 5.53 29.58 15.21
N GLN A 52 6.09 29.25 16.38
CA GLN A 52 5.98 30.05 17.60
C GLN A 52 6.42 31.48 17.34
N ARG A 53 7.61 31.70 16.75
CA ARG A 53 8.07 33.06 16.40
C ARG A 53 7.13 33.81 15.47
N LYS A 54 6.53 33.13 14.50
CA LYS A 54 5.51 33.73 13.62
C LYS A 54 4.18 33.97 14.31
N GLN A 55 3.91 33.31 15.44
CA GLN A 55 2.71 33.45 16.28
C GLN A 55 2.94 34.30 17.54
N LEU A 56 4.17 34.80 17.79
CA LEU A 56 4.52 35.66 18.93
C LEU A 56 3.84 37.04 18.84
N GLY A 57 2.57 37.06 19.22
CA GLY A 57 1.80 38.22 19.66
C GLY A 57 0.75 37.84 20.72
N GLU A 58 0.78 36.60 21.22
CA GLU A 58 -0.27 36.00 22.04
C GLU A 58 0.17 35.81 23.49
N THR A 59 -0.14 36.78 24.34
CA THR A 59 -0.63 36.48 25.69
C THR A 59 -2.16 36.37 25.59
N VAL A 60 -2.69 35.17 25.78
CA VAL A 60 -4.13 34.91 25.90
C VAL A 60 -4.44 34.82 27.40
N ARG A 61 -5.36 35.67 27.87
CA ARG A 61 -5.87 35.68 29.24
C ARG A 61 -7.03 34.67 29.34
N ASP A 62 -7.13 34.00 30.49
CA ASP A 62 -8.05 32.88 30.78
C ASP A 62 -9.51 33.14 30.37
N LEU A 63 -10.04 32.32 29.47
CA LEU A 63 -11.46 32.30 29.09
C LEU A 63 -12.31 31.31 29.92
N GLY A 64 -11.74 30.72 30.99
CA GLY A 64 -12.50 29.89 31.95
C GLY A 64 -13.00 28.54 31.40
N LEU A 65 -12.55 28.13 30.22
CA LEU A 65 -12.90 26.84 29.60
C LEU A 65 -11.94 25.73 30.05
N ALA A 66 -12.48 24.57 30.45
CA ALA A 66 -11.68 23.41 30.82
C ALA A 66 -10.84 22.92 29.61
N GLY A 67 -9.51 22.98 29.72
CA GLY A 67 -8.55 22.56 28.68
C GLY A 67 -7.81 23.68 27.94
N GLU A 68 -8.20 24.96 28.09
CA GLU A 68 -7.47 26.06 27.43
C GLU A 68 -6.08 26.33 28.04
N GLN A 69 -5.90 26.07 29.33
CA GLN A 69 -4.58 26.25 29.96
C GLN A 69 -3.52 25.26 29.43
N GLN A 70 -3.92 24.09 28.92
CA GLN A 70 -2.98 23.10 28.35
C GLN A 70 -2.51 23.47 26.94
N LYS A 71 -3.31 24.23 26.16
CA LYS A 71 -2.96 24.69 24.81
C LYS A 71 -2.17 26.01 24.79
N LYS A 72 -1.72 26.49 25.95
CA LYS A 72 -1.02 27.76 26.09
C LYS A 72 0.42 27.65 25.54
N GLY A 73 0.68 28.28 24.39
CA GLY A 73 2.01 28.34 23.75
C GLY A 73 2.32 27.22 22.75
N THR A 74 1.38 26.31 22.49
CA THR A 74 1.50 25.29 21.42
C THR A 74 1.02 25.87 20.08
N PRO A 75 1.83 25.81 19.01
CA PRO A 75 1.44 26.43 17.76
C PRO A 75 0.34 25.65 17.04
N THR A 76 -0.74 26.35 16.68
CA THR A 76 -1.94 25.80 16.01
C THR A 76 -1.73 25.32 14.56
N MET A 77 -0.50 25.33 14.04
CA MET A 77 -0.17 24.92 12.65
C MET A 77 0.72 23.67 12.59
N GLY A 78 0.69 22.83 13.63
CA GLY A 78 1.50 21.60 13.70
C GLY A 78 1.28 20.61 12.55
N GLY A 79 0.11 20.63 11.89
CA GLY A 79 -0.21 19.79 10.75
C GLY A 79 0.76 19.94 9.57
N ILE A 80 1.44 21.09 9.42
CA ILE A 80 2.48 21.29 8.39
C ILE A 80 3.65 20.31 8.59
N ILE A 81 4.03 20.03 9.84
CA ILE A 81 5.10 19.09 10.16
C ILE A 81 4.72 17.68 9.68
N LEU A 82 3.47 17.28 9.95
CA LEU A 82 2.95 15.98 9.53
C LEU A 82 2.85 15.86 8.01
N ILE A 83 2.35 16.89 7.33
CA ILE A 83 2.26 16.92 5.86
C ILE A 83 3.65 16.78 5.24
N LEU A 84 4.66 17.49 5.74
CA LEU A 84 6.05 17.35 5.26
C LEU A 84 6.62 15.96 5.53
N ALA A 85 6.34 15.39 6.70
CA ALA A 85 6.78 14.04 7.07
C ALA A 85 6.11 12.92 6.25
N ILE A 86 4.96 13.19 5.62
CA ILE A 86 4.32 12.29 4.67
C ILE A 86 4.87 12.53 3.25
N ILE A 87 4.83 13.78 2.78
CA ILE A 87 5.14 14.12 1.38
C ILE A 87 6.59 13.84 1.03
N ILE A 88 7.55 14.25 1.87
CA ILE A 88 8.97 14.12 1.53
C ILE A 88 9.37 12.64 1.35
N PRO A 89 9.10 11.73 2.31
CA PRO A 89 9.42 10.32 2.12
C PRO A 89 8.66 9.68 0.95
N THR A 90 7.38 10.02 0.76
CA THR A 90 6.59 9.49 -0.36
C THR A 90 7.16 9.94 -1.71
N ILE A 91 7.51 11.22 -1.89
CA ILE A 91 8.10 11.71 -3.14
C ILE A 91 9.45 11.05 -3.40
N LEU A 92 10.27 10.84 -2.37
CA LEU A 92 11.59 10.24 -2.54
C LEU A 92 11.47 8.76 -2.92
N LEU A 93 10.64 7.98 -2.24
CA LEU A 93 10.68 6.52 -2.26
C LEU A 93 9.53 5.87 -3.03
N ALA A 94 8.36 6.50 -3.14
CA ALA A 94 7.24 5.90 -3.87
C ALA A 94 7.45 5.94 -5.39
N ASN A 95 6.81 5.01 -6.10
CA ASN A 95 6.70 5.07 -7.55
C ASN A 95 5.63 6.11 -7.94
N LEU A 96 6.07 7.22 -8.54
CA LEU A 96 5.20 8.35 -8.90
C LEU A 96 4.43 8.13 -10.23
N ASP A 97 4.73 7.08 -10.99
CA ASP A 97 4.01 6.78 -12.23
C ASP A 97 2.60 6.23 -11.91
N LYS A 98 2.47 5.58 -10.74
CA LYS A 98 1.21 5.04 -10.25
C LYS A 98 0.21 6.15 -9.97
N VAL A 99 -0.94 6.08 -10.65
CA VAL A 99 -2.04 7.06 -10.54
C VAL A 99 -2.51 7.19 -9.08
N TYR A 100 -2.61 6.09 -8.34
CA TYR A 100 -3.01 6.10 -6.92
C TYR A 100 -2.07 6.93 -6.03
N VAL A 101 -0.75 6.83 -6.24
CA VAL A 101 0.23 7.60 -5.46
C VAL A 101 0.08 9.10 -5.76
N ARG A 102 -0.10 9.46 -7.04
CA ARG A 102 -0.34 10.84 -7.45
C ARG A 102 -1.63 11.41 -6.87
N LEU A 103 -2.72 10.63 -6.89
CA LEU A 103 -4.00 11.04 -6.28
C LEU A 103 -3.90 11.22 -4.77
N MET A 104 -3.19 10.34 -4.06
CA MET A 104 -2.96 10.48 -2.63
C MET A 104 -2.13 11.74 -2.31
N LEU A 105 -1.01 11.96 -3.02
CA LEU A 105 -0.20 13.17 -2.87
C LEU A 105 -1.01 14.44 -3.15
N LEU A 106 -1.78 14.46 -4.25
CA LEU A 106 -2.67 15.56 -4.58
C LEU A 106 -3.67 15.81 -3.45
N SER A 107 -4.33 14.76 -2.95
CA SER A 107 -5.33 14.88 -1.89
C SER A 107 -4.72 15.40 -0.58
N THR A 108 -3.54 14.91 -0.20
CA THR A 108 -2.81 15.37 0.99
C THR A 108 -2.43 16.84 0.90
N VAL A 109 -1.87 17.27 -0.24
CA VAL A 109 -1.51 18.68 -0.46
C VAL A 109 -2.77 19.56 -0.51
N TRP A 110 -3.81 19.11 -1.20
CA TRP A 110 -5.05 19.87 -1.41
C TRP A 110 -5.80 20.12 -0.12
N LEU A 111 -6.10 19.07 0.65
CA LEU A 111 -6.78 19.21 1.95
C LEU A 111 -5.87 19.93 2.96
N GLY A 112 -4.57 19.64 2.92
CA GLY A 112 -3.58 20.34 3.73
C GLY A 112 -3.54 21.84 3.45
N ALA A 113 -3.64 22.26 2.18
CA ALA A 113 -3.72 23.66 1.79
C ALA A 113 -5.03 24.32 2.24
N ILE A 114 -6.18 23.65 2.09
CA ILE A 114 -7.47 24.15 2.57
C ILE A 114 -7.42 24.37 4.10
N GLY A 115 -6.91 23.39 4.85
CA GLY A 115 -6.73 23.49 6.30
C GLY A 115 -5.77 24.61 6.70
N PHE A 116 -4.62 24.71 6.01
CA PHE A 116 -3.64 25.76 6.25
C PHE A 116 -4.20 27.17 5.99
N ILE A 117 -4.95 27.35 4.89
CA ILE A 117 -5.60 28.63 4.57
C ILE A 117 -6.62 28.98 5.66
N ASP A 118 -7.44 28.03 6.09
CA ASP A 118 -8.41 28.24 7.16
C ASP A 118 -7.75 28.68 8.47
N ASP A 119 -6.69 27.98 8.90
CA ASP A 119 -5.99 28.32 10.13
C ASP A 119 -5.22 29.64 10.03
N TYR A 120 -4.65 29.93 8.85
CA TYR A 120 -4.02 31.22 8.60
C TYR A 120 -5.03 32.39 8.69
N LEU A 121 -6.22 32.23 8.11
CA LEU A 121 -7.29 33.25 8.19
C LEU A 121 -7.76 33.45 9.63
N LYS A 122 -7.96 32.37 10.40
CA LYS A 122 -8.31 32.46 11.83
C LYS A 122 -7.26 33.22 12.64
N ILE A 123 -5.97 32.93 12.40
CA ILE A 123 -4.87 33.64 13.06
C ILE A 123 -4.88 35.12 12.69
N LYS A 124 -5.13 35.46 11.42
CA LYS A 124 -5.22 36.85 10.96
C LYS A 124 -6.41 37.58 11.62
N ALA A 125 -7.58 36.95 11.68
CA ALA A 125 -8.76 37.52 12.32
C ALA A 125 -8.54 37.79 13.82
N ARG A 126 -7.94 36.84 14.55
CA ARG A 126 -7.54 37.00 15.96
C ARG A 126 -6.60 38.19 16.17
N ARG A 127 -5.61 38.39 15.29
CA ARG A 127 -4.69 39.54 15.35
C ARG A 127 -5.42 40.87 15.18
N VAL A 128 -6.36 40.94 14.23
CA VAL A 128 -7.14 42.16 13.96
C VAL A 128 -8.06 42.50 15.13
N ALA A 129 -8.73 41.50 15.73
CA ALA A 129 -9.56 41.71 16.92
C ALA A 129 -8.74 42.25 18.10
N LYS A 130 -7.55 41.69 18.33
CA LYS A 130 -6.63 42.13 19.39
C LYS A 130 -6.10 43.55 19.17
N GLN A 131 -5.78 43.93 17.92
CA GLN A 131 -5.36 45.30 17.59
C GLN A 131 -6.46 46.34 17.88
N LYS A 132 -7.73 45.93 17.81
CA LYS A 132 -8.88 46.79 18.09
C LYS A 132 -9.28 46.80 19.58
N GLY A 133 -8.58 46.04 20.44
CA GLY A 133 -8.90 45.93 21.86
C GLY A 133 -10.22 45.22 22.17
N ILE A 134 -10.75 44.44 21.22
CA ILE A 134 -12.03 43.73 21.35
C ILE A 134 -11.74 42.29 21.76
N ASP A 135 -12.52 41.75 22.72
CA ASP A 135 -12.45 40.32 23.05
C ASP A 135 -12.80 39.49 21.81
N TYR A 136 -11.87 38.62 21.42
CA TYR A 136 -12.07 37.74 20.26
C TYR A 136 -13.19 36.74 20.57
N LYS A 137 -14.36 36.96 19.97
CA LYS A 137 -15.42 35.97 19.91
C LYS A 137 -15.33 35.28 18.56
N LYS A 138 -15.18 33.95 18.56
CA LYS A 138 -15.13 33.17 17.32
C LYS A 138 -16.43 33.37 16.54
N THR A 139 -16.35 34.02 15.39
CA THR A 139 -17.45 34.24 14.47
C THR A 139 -17.27 33.37 13.23
N ASP A 140 -18.36 32.96 12.57
CA ASP A 140 -18.29 32.15 11.34
C ASP A 140 -17.57 32.86 10.18
N ALA A 141 -17.35 34.18 10.28
CA ALA A 141 -16.62 35.01 9.32
C ALA A 141 -15.09 35.02 9.52
N ASP A 142 -14.57 34.46 10.63
CA ASP A 142 -13.15 34.58 11.01
C ASP A 142 -12.26 33.49 10.39
N GLY A 143 -12.85 32.45 9.81
CA GLY A 143 -12.16 31.39 9.07
C GLY A 143 -12.50 31.40 7.58
N LEU A 144 -11.98 30.42 6.84
CA LEU A 144 -12.44 30.22 5.46
C LEU A 144 -13.93 29.87 5.51
N ALA A 145 -14.77 30.63 4.80
CA ALA A 145 -16.21 30.43 4.85
C ALA A 145 -16.55 28.97 4.52
N GLY A 146 -17.46 28.36 5.29
CA GLY A 146 -17.76 26.93 5.18
C GLY A 146 -18.07 26.47 3.75
N ARG A 147 -18.73 27.33 2.97
CA ARG A 147 -19.01 27.10 1.53
C ARG A 147 -17.75 26.90 0.69
N PHE A 148 -16.68 27.67 0.93
CA PHE A 148 -15.41 27.51 0.20
C PHE A 148 -14.65 26.24 0.63
N LYS A 149 -14.76 25.82 1.90
CA LYS A 149 -14.19 24.54 2.35
C LYS A 149 -14.88 23.36 1.67
N ILE A 150 -16.22 23.34 1.71
CA ILE A 150 -17.01 22.30 1.05
C ILE A 150 -16.76 22.33 -0.46
N PHE A 151 -16.73 23.51 -1.09
CA PHE A 151 -16.40 23.63 -2.51
C PHE A 151 -15.04 23.01 -2.84
N GLY A 152 -14.00 23.31 -2.05
CA GLY A 152 -12.67 22.72 -2.22
C GLY A 152 -12.66 21.19 -2.06
N GLN A 153 -13.42 20.65 -1.09
CA GLN A 153 -13.57 19.20 -0.90
C GLN A 153 -14.35 18.54 -2.06
N VAL A 154 -15.40 19.20 -2.57
CA VAL A 154 -16.17 18.72 -3.72
C VAL A 154 -15.32 18.69 -4.98
N MET A 155 -14.54 19.75 -5.25
CA MET A 155 -13.61 19.77 -6.38
C MET A 155 -12.59 18.63 -6.29
N LEU A 156 -12.03 18.38 -5.10
CA LEU A 156 -11.14 17.24 -4.89
C LEU A 156 -11.85 15.90 -5.15
N GLY A 157 -13.08 15.74 -4.65
CA GLY A 157 -13.89 14.55 -4.87
C GLY A 157 -14.19 14.29 -6.34
N ILE A 158 -14.46 15.34 -7.13
CA ILE A 158 -14.61 15.26 -8.59
C ILE A 158 -13.32 14.77 -9.24
N ILE A 159 -12.17 15.38 -8.89
CA ILE A 159 -10.88 14.99 -9.47
C ILE A 159 -10.57 13.53 -9.16
N VAL A 160 -10.74 13.10 -7.90
CA VAL A 160 -10.49 11.73 -7.47
C VAL A 160 -11.45 10.77 -8.18
N GLY A 161 -12.76 11.03 -8.14
CA GLY A 161 -13.78 10.17 -8.75
C GLY A 161 -13.63 10.06 -10.27
N ALA A 162 -13.41 11.18 -10.95
CA ALA A 162 -13.18 11.20 -12.40
C ALA A 162 -11.89 10.48 -12.77
N THR A 163 -10.81 10.67 -12.02
CA THR A 163 -9.56 9.94 -12.27
C THR A 163 -9.74 8.44 -12.04
N LEU A 164 -10.45 8.03 -10.99
CA LEU A 164 -10.69 6.61 -10.72
C LEU A 164 -11.54 5.93 -11.80
N TYR A 165 -12.47 6.66 -12.43
CA TYR A 165 -13.35 6.11 -13.45
C TYR A 165 -12.78 6.19 -14.88
N PHE A 166 -12.26 7.36 -15.28
CA PHE A 166 -11.85 7.60 -16.67
C PHE A 166 -10.41 7.18 -16.97
N ASN A 167 -9.53 7.09 -15.96
CA ASN A 167 -8.14 6.74 -16.19
C ASN A 167 -7.98 5.25 -16.50
N SER A 168 -7.36 4.92 -17.63
CA SER A 168 -7.13 3.54 -18.07
C SER A 168 -6.18 2.76 -17.17
N SER A 169 -5.33 3.44 -16.41
CA SER A 169 -4.38 2.80 -15.48
C SER A 169 -5.01 2.46 -14.13
N VAL A 170 -6.28 2.84 -13.91
CA VAL A 170 -7.06 2.45 -12.73
C VAL A 170 -7.93 1.26 -13.12
N VAL A 171 -7.48 0.07 -12.73
CA VAL A 171 -8.19 -1.19 -12.97
C VAL A 171 -8.36 -1.92 -11.65
N VAL A 172 -9.53 -2.51 -11.44
CA VAL A 172 -9.82 -3.39 -10.30
C VAL A 172 -9.88 -4.81 -10.83
N LYS A 173 -9.12 -5.71 -10.21
CA LYS A 173 -9.19 -7.13 -10.53
C LYS A 173 -10.41 -7.74 -9.87
N ARG A 174 -11.32 -8.24 -10.69
CA ARG A 174 -12.60 -8.81 -10.28
C ARG A 174 -12.56 -10.32 -10.37
N GLU A 175 -12.92 -11.02 -9.30
CA GLU A 175 -13.11 -12.47 -9.35
C GLU A 175 -14.44 -12.80 -10.06
N VAL A 176 -14.36 -13.54 -11.16
CA VAL A 176 -15.51 -14.05 -11.88
C VAL A 176 -15.77 -15.48 -11.43
N MET A 177 -16.86 -15.68 -10.70
CA MET A 177 -17.35 -17.02 -10.38
C MET A 177 -17.91 -17.66 -11.66
N GLN A 178 -17.13 -18.54 -12.29
CA GLN A 178 -17.52 -19.18 -13.54
C GLN A 178 -18.62 -20.23 -13.28
N LYS A 179 -19.84 -19.97 -13.78
CA LYS A 179 -20.88 -21.00 -13.97
C LYS A 179 -21.07 -21.23 -15.48
N GLY A 180 -20.30 -22.15 -16.06
CA GLY A 180 -20.49 -22.63 -17.45
C GLY A 180 -19.21 -22.74 -18.29
N PRO A 181 -19.24 -23.51 -19.40
CA PRO A 181 -18.07 -23.77 -20.25
C PRO A 181 -17.61 -22.51 -20.98
N ILE A 182 -16.30 -22.45 -21.27
CA ILE A 182 -15.58 -21.34 -21.90
C ILE A 182 -16.16 -21.09 -23.30
N VAL A 183 -17.07 -20.12 -23.41
CA VAL A 183 -17.46 -19.57 -24.71
C VAL A 183 -16.48 -18.46 -25.03
N ASN A 184 -15.66 -18.68 -26.05
CA ASN A 184 -14.85 -17.66 -26.71
C ASN A 184 -15.79 -16.57 -27.25
N GLN A 185 -16.07 -15.53 -26.47
CA GLN A 185 -16.72 -14.34 -26.97
C GLN A 185 -15.66 -13.37 -27.46
N THR A 186 -15.54 -13.36 -28.78
CA THR A 186 -14.77 -12.45 -29.62
C THR A 186 -15.32 -11.02 -29.48
N ALA A 187 -15.01 -10.32 -28.40
CA ALA A 187 -15.19 -8.87 -28.30
C ALA A 187 -14.37 -8.30 -27.12
N GLN A 188 -13.31 -7.56 -27.47
CA GLN A 188 -12.39 -6.84 -26.58
C GLN A 188 -11.35 -7.71 -25.85
N ASN A 189 -10.10 -7.24 -25.87
CA ASN A 189 -8.93 -7.84 -25.21
C ASN A 189 -9.08 -7.86 -23.68
N ILE A 190 -9.93 -8.74 -23.16
CA ILE A 190 -10.11 -8.94 -21.72
C ILE A 190 -9.04 -9.95 -21.27
N LYS A 191 -8.04 -9.49 -20.50
CA LYS A 191 -7.05 -10.38 -19.88
C LYS A 191 -7.71 -11.12 -18.71
N TYR A 192 -7.72 -12.44 -18.78
CA TYR A 192 -8.19 -13.33 -17.72
C TYR A 192 -6.99 -13.87 -16.95
N ASP A 193 -6.88 -13.57 -15.66
CA ASP A 193 -5.86 -14.13 -14.76
C ASP A 193 -6.48 -15.31 -13.99
N THR A 194 -6.05 -16.54 -14.25
CA THR A 194 -6.57 -17.71 -13.52
C THR A 194 -5.65 -18.10 -12.37
N VAL A 195 -6.17 -18.16 -11.15
CA VAL A 195 -5.46 -18.63 -9.96
C VAL A 195 -6.13 -19.92 -9.48
N ILE A 196 -5.35 -20.98 -9.33
CA ILE A 196 -5.83 -22.25 -8.76
C ILE A 196 -5.61 -22.22 -7.25
N VAL A 197 -6.69 -22.34 -6.48
CA VAL A 197 -6.66 -22.40 -5.01
C VAL A 197 -7.42 -23.65 -4.60
N ASP A 198 -6.75 -24.56 -3.89
CA ASP A 198 -7.32 -25.82 -3.40
C ASP A 198 -8.09 -26.63 -4.48
N GLY A 199 -7.54 -26.67 -5.70
CA GLY A 199 -8.11 -27.41 -6.84
C GLY A 199 -9.26 -26.71 -7.58
N LYS A 200 -9.65 -25.50 -7.19
CA LYS A 200 -10.66 -24.68 -7.89
C LYS A 200 -10.00 -23.55 -8.67
N ALA A 201 -10.34 -23.46 -9.96
CA ALA A 201 -9.91 -22.35 -10.82
C ALA A 201 -10.75 -21.10 -10.52
N ARG A 202 -10.10 -20.05 -10.04
CA ARG A 202 -10.70 -18.72 -9.86
C ARG A 202 -10.17 -17.80 -10.96
N VAL A 203 -11.07 -17.22 -11.74
CA VAL A 203 -10.73 -16.37 -12.89
C VAL A 203 -10.89 -14.91 -12.49
N PHE A 204 -9.83 -14.12 -12.58
CA PHE A 204 -9.85 -12.70 -12.35
C PHE A 204 -9.86 -11.94 -13.68
N VAL A 205 -10.60 -10.83 -13.73
CA VAL A 205 -10.68 -9.97 -14.91
C VAL A 205 -10.37 -8.54 -14.50
N ASP A 206 -9.54 -7.85 -15.29
CA ASP A 206 -9.36 -6.41 -15.18
C ASP A 206 -10.67 -5.72 -15.56
N ALA A 207 -11.40 -5.20 -14.58
CA ALA A 207 -12.66 -4.50 -14.79
C ALA A 207 -12.53 -3.02 -14.44
N LYS A 208 -12.86 -2.14 -15.39
CA LYS A 208 -13.27 -0.78 -15.07
C LYS A 208 -14.65 -0.87 -14.44
N SER A 209 -14.76 -0.64 -13.14
CA SER A 209 -16.03 -0.87 -12.49
C SER A 209 -16.39 0.23 -11.51
N VAL A 210 -17.62 0.71 -11.65
CA VAL A 210 -18.41 1.43 -10.64
C VAL A 210 -18.84 0.46 -9.53
N ILE A 211 -17.90 -0.37 -9.09
CA ILE A 211 -18.12 -1.38 -8.08
C ILE A 211 -17.22 -1.02 -6.89
N THR A 212 -17.78 -1.10 -5.69
CA THR A 212 -17.04 -0.95 -4.45
C THR A 212 -17.11 -2.24 -3.66
N THR A 213 -16.02 -2.53 -2.97
CA THR A 213 -15.95 -3.70 -2.12
C THR A 213 -16.65 -3.44 -0.79
N ILE A 214 -17.58 -4.32 -0.40
CA ILE A 214 -18.16 -4.33 0.94
C ILE A 214 -17.70 -5.60 1.65
N PRO A 215 -16.77 -5.48 2.62
CA PRO A 215 -16.32 -6.59 3.44
C PRO A 215 -17.52 -7.31 4.09
N PHE A 216 -17.41 -8.63 4.28
CA PHE A 216 -18.39 -9.46 5.00
C PHE A 216 -19.76 -9.63 4.33
N VAL A 217 -20.00 -9.05 3.14
CA VAL A 217 -21.19 -9.30 2.31
C VAL A 217 -20.89 -10.38 1.28
N LYS A 218 -21.82 -11.31 1.03
CA LYS A 218 -21.67 -12.35 -0.02
C LYS A 218 -21.31 -11.68 -1.35
N SER A 219 -20.30 -12.22 -2.05
CA SER A 219 -19.69 -11.70 -3.30
C SER A 219 -18.81 -10.45 -3.18
N HIS A 220 -18.70 -9.82 -2.01
CA HIS A 220 -17.85 -8.64 -1.72
C HIS A 220 -18.04 -7.42 -2.59
N GLU A 221 -18.90 -7.45 -3.60
CA GLU A 221 -18.97 -6.44 -4.64
C GLU A 221 -20.33 -5.76 -4.65
N PHE A 222 -20.33 -4.45 -4.52
CA PHE A 222 -21.52 -3.62 -4.69
C PHE A 222 -21.40 -2.80 -5.98
N ASN A 223 -22.26 -3.10 -6.96
CA ASN A 223 -22.32 -2.38 -8.22
C ASN A 223 -23.32 -1.22 -8.14
N TYR A 224 -22.83 0.01 -8.29
CA TYR A 224 -23.67 1.22 -8.25
C TYR A 224 -24.71 1.26 -9.38
N ALA A 225 -24.52 0.54 -10.48
CA ALA A 225 -25.50 0.48 -11.57
C ALA A 225 -26.83 -0.17 -11.13
N LYS A 226 -26.81 -0.97 -10.05
CA LYS A 226 -28.03 -1.56 -9.46
C LYS A 226 -28.94 -0.54 -8.80
N LEU A 227 -28.41 0.63 -8.43
CA LEU A 227 -29.20 1.72 -7.82
C LEU A 227 -29.95 2.55 -8.86
N LEU A 228 -29.61 2.41 -10.14
CA LEU A 228 -30.22 3.17 -11.23
C LEU A 228 -31.17 2.27 -12.05
N PRO A 229 -32.30 2.83 -12.55
CA PRO A 229 -33.13 2.13 -13.52
C PRO A 229 -32.33 1.85 -14.79
N LYS A 230 -32.71 0.80 -15.54
CA LYS A 230 -31.99 0.35 -16.76
C LYS A 230 -31.70 1.48 -17.76
N SER A 231 -32.59 2.46 -17.88
CA SER A 231 -32.45 3.62 -18.76
C SER A 231 -31.34 4.60 -18.36
N LEU A 232 -30.85 4.57 -17.12
CA LEU A 232 -29.84 5.49 -16.59
C LEU A 232 -28.50 4.80 -16.29
N GLN A 233 -28.35 3.51 -16.63
CA GLN A 233 -27.14 2.75 -16.29
C GLN A 233 -25.88 3.30 -16.97
N ASP A 234 -25.99 3.91 -18.14
CA ASP A 234 -24.85 4.54 -18.82
C ASP A 234 -24.30 5.74 -18.04
N TYR A 235 -25.12 6.37 -17.19
CA TYR A 235 -24.75 7.51 -16.35
C TYR A 235 -24.31 7.10 -14.94
N THR A 236 -24.08 5.81 -14.67
CA THR A 236 -23.68 5.32 -13.34
C THR A 236 -22.40 5.99 -12.82
N TYR A 237 -21.51 6.43 -13.70
CA TYR A 237 -20.29 7.15 -13.30
C TYR A 237 -20.59 8.46 -12.57
N ILE A 238 -21.71 9.14 -12.86
CA ILE A 238 -22.12 10.36 -12.16
C ILE A 238 -22.46 10.04 -10.71
N LEU A 239 -23.25 8.96 -10.50
CA LEU A 239 -23.59 8.47 -9.17
C LEU A 239 -22.33 8.04 -8.40
N TYR A 240 -21.42 7.33 -9.06
CA TYR A 240 -20.14 6.93 -8.47
C TYR A 240 -19.32 8.14 -8.01
N ILE A 241 -19.15 9.16 -8.85
CA ILE A 241 -18.43 10.38 -8.51
C ILE A 241 -19.11 11.13 -7.37
N ALA A 242 -20.45 11.20 -7.35
CA ALA A 242 -21.21 11.81 -6.26
C ALA A 242 -20.95 11.12 -4.91
N ILE A 243 -20.85 9.78 -4.91
CA ILE A 243 -20.52 9.00 -3.72
C ILE A 243 -19.07 9.24 -3.28
N VAL A 244 -18.13 9.32 -4.22
CA VAL A 244 -16.72 9.67 -3.91
C VAL A 244 -16.63 11.06 -3.27
N ILE A 245 -17.35 12.05 -3.81
CA ILE A 245 -17.45 13.40 -3.23
C ILE A 245 -17.96 13.31 -1.79
N PHE A 246 -19.07 12.61 -1.57
CA PHE A 246 -19.64 12.43 -0.24
C PHE A 246 -18.62 11.83 0.74
N ILE A 247 -17.92 10.76 0.36
CA ILE A 247 -16.91 10.11 1.20
C ILE A 247 -15.76 11.05 1.52
N VAL A 248 -15.20 11.74 0.52
CA VAL A 248 -14.08 12.68 0.71
C VAL A 248 -14.46 13.81 1.66
N THR A 249 -15.63 14.42 1.44
CA THR A 249 -16.17 15.48 2.30
C THR A 249 -16.46 14.96 3.71
N ALA A 250 -17.10 13.80 3.86
CA ALA A 250 -17.45 13.23 5.17
C ALA A 250 -16.19 12.89 5.99
N VAL A 251 -15.21 12.21 5.40
CA VAL A 251 -13.97 11.82 6.08
C VAL A 251 -13.15 13.05 6.46
N SER A 252 -13.03 14.04 5.57
CA SER A 252 -12.28 15.27 5.85
C SER A 252 -12.89 16.07 7.01
N ASN A 253 -14.23 16.24 7.03
CA ASN A 253 -14.89 16.95 8.12
C ASN A 253 -14.91 16.12 9.41
N GLY A 254 -15.06 14.78 9.34
CA GLY A 254 -14.98 13.89 10.49
C GLY A 254 -13.62 13.94 11.20
N ALA A 255 -12.53 13.97 10.44
CA ALA A 255 -11.18 14.15 10.98
C ALA A 255 -11.01 15.52 11.66
N ASN A 256 -11.52 16.59 11.06
CA ASN A 256 -11.47 17.94 11.61
C ASN A 256 -12.26 18.07 12.92
N ILE A 257 -13.42 17.42 13.04
CA ILE A 257 -14.22 17.41 14.28
C ILE A 257 -13.49 16.66 15.41
N THR A 258 -12.73 15.62 15.07
CA THR A 258 -11.98 14.80 16.03
C THR A 258 -10.74 15.53 16.56
N ASP A 259 -10.22 16.51 15.81
CA ASP A 259 -9.04 17.32 16.17
C ASP A 259 -9.38 18.46 17.15
N GLY A 260 -10.03 18.10 18.26
CA GLY A 260 -10.43 19.03 19.33
C GLY A 260 -9.60 18.91 20.61
N LEU A 261 -8.97 17.75 20.85
CA LEU A 261 -8.17 17.42 22.03
C LEU A 261 -6.76 17.01 21.64
N ASP A 262 -5.77 17.37 22.46
CA ASP A 262 -4.35 17.14 22.16
C ASP A 262 -4.08 15.64 21.97
N GLY A 263 -3.61 15.28 20.78
CA GLY A 263 -3.23 13.90 20.44
C GLY A 263 -4.38 12.96 20.05
N LEU A 264 -5.65 13.37 20.15
CA LEU A 264 -6.79 12.51 19.81
C LEU A 264 -6.81 12.15 18.32
N ALA A 265 -6.77 13.15 17.44
CA ALA A 265 -6.77 12.92 15.99
C ALA A 265 -5.54 12.12 15.53
N THR A 266 -4.36 12.45 16.05
CA THR A 266 -3.11 11.72 15.75
C THR A 266 -3.17 10.25 16.20
N GLY A 267 -3.72 9.99 17.39
CA GLY A 267 -3.90 8.62 17.90
C GLY A 267 -4.87 7.80 17.04
N VAL A 268 -5.99 8.39 16.64
CA VAL A 268 -6.96 7.74 15.73
C VAL A 268 -6.34 7.47 14.36
N CYS A 269 -5.57 8.40 13.80
CA CYS A 269 -4.84 8.19 12.54
C CYS A 269 -3.83 7.04 12.62
N ALA A 270 -3.13 6.87 13.74
CA ALA A 270 -2.20 5.76 13.95
C ALA A 270 -2.94 4.40 13.93
N ILE A 271 -4.07 4.31 14.64
CA ILE A 271 -4.91 3.10 14.65
C ILE A 271 -5.44 2.80 13.24
N ILE A 272 -5.95 3.81 12.52
CA ILE A 272 -6.40 3.66 11.12
C ILE A 272 -5.26 3.12 10.25
N GLY A 273 -4.05 3.67 10.38
CA GLY A 273 -2.87 3.21 9.64
C GLY A 273 -2.52 1.75 9.90
N VAL A 274 -2.56 1.32 11.16
CA VAL A 274 -2.36 -0.09 11.54
C VAL A 274 -3.44 -0.98 10.94
N CYS A 275 -4.72 -0.60 11.06
CA CYS A 275 -5.83 -1.34 10.49
C CYS A 275 -5.71 -1.47 8.96
N LEU A 276 -5.39 -0.38 8.25
CA LEU A 276 -5.17 -0.41 6.80
C LEU A 276 -3.98 -1.30 6.42
N GLY A 277 -2.92 -1.31 7.22
CA GLY A 277 -1.78 -2.23 7.05
C GLY A 277 -2.18 -3.70 7.19
N ILE A 278 -3.00 -4.02 8.20
CA ILE A 278 -3.57 -5.37 8.38
C ILE A 278 -4.45 -5.72 7.18
N PHE A 279 -5.36 -4.84 6.76
CA PHE A 279 -6.21 -5.07 5.59
C PHE A 279 -5.39 -5.31 4.33
N ALA A 280 -4.32 -4.55 4.09
CA ALA A 280 -3.43 -4.76 2.96
C ALA A 280 -2.73 -6.13 3.00
N TYR A 281 -2.27 -6.56 4.19
CA TYR A 281 -1.64 -7.87 4.39
C TYR A 281 -2.64 -9.01 4.15
N VAL A 282 -3.80 -8.94 4.77
CA VAL A 282 -4.85 -9.96 4.65
C VAL A 282 -5.37 -10.04 3.21
N SER A 283 -5.62 -8.90 2.56
CA SER A 283 -6.08 -8.83 1.17
C SER A 283 -5.01 -9.31 0.18
N GLY A 284 -3.74 -9.35 0.57
CA GLY A 284 -2.63 -9.88 -0.23
C GLY A 284 -2.47 -11.41 -0.11
N ASN A 285 -3.17 -12.07 0.81
CA ASN A 285 -3.10 -13.52 1.01
C ASN A 285 -4.42 -14.17 0.60
N ILE A 286 -4.38 -15.04 -0.42
CA ILE A 286 -5.58 -15.64 -1.00
C ILE A 286 -6.39 -16.44 0.05
N LYS A 287 -5.73 -17.22 0.90
CA LYS A 287 -6.41 -18.05 1.91
C LYS A 287 -7.09 -17.20 2.97
N LEU A 288 -6.43 -16.13 3.42
CA LEU A 288 -7.00 -15.22 4.42
C LEU A 288 -8.10 -14.35 3.83
N ALA A 289 -7.93 -13.86 2.60
CA ALA A 289 -8.94 -13.10 1.89
C ALA A 289 -10.22 -13.93 1.66
N GLU A 290 -10.07 -15.21 1.30
CA GLU A 290 -11.19 -16.15 1.19
C GLU A 290 -11.85 -16.43 2.54
N TYR A 291 -11.07 -16.77 3.57
CA TYR A 291 -11.59 -17.09 4.89
C TYR A 291 -12.38 -15.92 5.50
N LEU A 292 -11.85 -14.71 5.37
CA LEU A 292 -12.49 -13.50 5.91
C LEU A 292 -13.54 -12.91 4.98
N ASN A 293 -13.72 -13.48 3.79
CA ASN A 293 -14.68 -12.99 2.82
C ASN A 293 -14.39 -11.48 2.56
N ILE A 294 -13.19 -11.21 2.04
CA ILE A 294 -12.75 -9.87 1.62
C ILE A 294 -12.10 -9.93 0.24
N MET A 295 -11.97 -8.79 -0.43
CA MET A 295 -11.34 -8.72 -1.75
C MET A 295 -9.86 -9.12 -1.66
N TYR A 296 -9.50 -10.16 -2.42
CA TYR A 296 -8.10 -10.43 -2.73
C TYR A 296 -7.61 -9.33 -3.69
N ILE A 297 -6.50 -8.66 -3.36
CA ILE A 297 -5.85 -7.65 -4.22
C ILE A 297 -4.63 -8.34 -4.85
N PRO A 298 -4.74 -8.86 -6.08
CA PRO A 298 -3.64 -9.52 -6.77
C PRO A 298 -2.68 -8.46 -7.30
N ASN A 299 -1.38 -8.60 -7.03
CA ASN A 299 -0.44 -7.53 -7.35
C ASN A 299 0.57 -7.81 -8.47
N LEU A 300 0.25 -8.71 -9.40
CA LEU A 300 0.89 -8.76 -10.73
C LEU A 300 0.10 -9.75 -11.57
N GLY A 301 -0.74 -9.33 -12.52
CA GLY A 301 -1.38 -10.31 -13.44
C GLY A 301 -0.34 -11.14 -14.16
N GLU A 302 0.77 -10.49 -14.46
CA GLU A 302 1.94 -11.12 -14.99
C GLU A 302 2.61 -12.15 -14.05
N LEU A 303 2.60 -11.90 -12.74
CA LEU A 303 3.11 -12.87 -11.75
C LEU A 303 2.12 -13.97 -11.50
N SER A 304 0.83 -13.70 -11.56
CA SER A 304 -0.22 -14.70 -11.44
C SER A 304 -0.16 -15.66 -12.62
N ILE A 305 0.00 -15.14 -13.85
CA ILE A 305 0.23 -15.94 -15.06
C ILE A 305 1.56 -16.70 -14.95
N PHE A 306 2.65 -16.03 -14.56
CA PHE A 306 3.95 -16.66 -14.38
C PHE A 306 3.93 -17.75 -13.30
N MET A 307 3.24 -17.51 -12.18
CA MET A 307 3.12 -18.46 -11.07
C MET A 307 2.26 -19.66 -11.46
N ALA A 308 1.10 -19.42 -12.07
CA ALA A 308 0.24 -20.48 -12.55
C ALA A 308 0.99 -21.38 -13.55
N TRP A 309 1.78 -20.77 -14.45
CA TRP A 309 2.68 -21.49 -15.33
C TRP A 309 3.76 -22.27 -14.53
N ALA A 310 4.52 -21.60 -13.66
CA ALA A 310 5.63 -22.21 -12.91
C ALA A 310 5.18 -23.40 -12.03
N VAL A 311 4.01 -23.32 -11.40
CA VAL A 311 3.45 -24.41 -10.60
C VAL A 311 3.13 -25.63 -11.46
N GLN A 312 2.64 -25.44 -12.70
CA GLN A 312 2.39 -26.54 -13.64
C GLN A 312 3.69 -27.17 -14.16
N GLN A 313 4.81 -26.46 -14.11
CA GLN A 313 6.12 -26.94 -14.56
C GLN A 313 6.89 -27.76 -13.52
N ILE A 314 6.30 -28.08 -12.36
CA ILE A 314 7.01 -28.73 -11.25
C ILE A 314 7.67 -30.07 -11.66
N GLU A 315 6.98 -30.88 -12.47
CA GLU A 315 7.54 -32.16 -12.95
C GLU A 315 8.69 -31.94 -13.94
N VAL A 316 8.63 -30.87 -14.73
CA VAL A 316 9.74 -30.47 -15.61
C VAL A 316 10.94 -30.00 -14.78
N PHE A 317 10.71 -29.22 -13.72
CA PHE A 317 11.77 -28.79 -12.81
C PHE A 317 12.44 -29.97 -12.09
N LYS A 318 11.67 -30.99 -11.71
CA LYS A 318 12.21 -32.26 -11.18
C LYS A 318 13.08 -32.97 -12.20
N ALA A 319 12.63 -33.08 -13.45
CA ALA A 319 13.40 -33.70 -14.54
C ALA A 319 14.72 -32.95 -14.82
N ILE A 320 14.68 -31.61 -14.88
CA ILE A 320 15.88 -30.76 -15.03
C ILE A 320 16.86 -30.98 -13.87
N THR A 321 16.34 -31.10 -12.65
CA THR A 321 17.16 -31.37 -11.46
C THR A 321 17.88 -32.71 -11.58
N MET A 322 17.18 -33.77 -12.00
CA MET A 322 17.75 -35.11 -12.18
C MET A 322 18.78 -35.18 -13.32
N GLN A 323 18.64 -34.32 -14.34
CA GLN A 323 19.66 -34.19 -15.39
C GLN A 323 20.89 -33.42 -14.90
N SER A 324 20.68 -32.41 -14.06
CA SER A 324 21.74 -31.54 -13.53
C SER A 324 22.55 -32.21 -12.41
N SER A 325 21.97 -33.16 -11.69
CA SER A 325 22.63 -33.88 -10.60
C SER A 325 22.10 -35.29 -10.41
N ARG A 326 23.01 -36.22 -10.10
CA ARG A 326 22.68 -37.61 -9.72
C ARG A 326 22.15 -37.73 -8.28
N PHE A 327 22.40 -36.74 -7.44
CA PHE A 327 22.15 -36.81 -5.98
C PHE A 327 21.09 -35.83 -5.49
N ALA A 328 20.84 -34.73 -6.22
CA ALA A 328 19.79 -33.78 -5.86
C ALA A 328 18.44 -34.25 -6.38
N VAL A 329 17.42 -34.20 -5.53
CA VAL A 329 16.03 -34.42 -5.96
C VAL A 329 15.20 -33.24 -5.47
N LEU A 330 14.50 -32.58 -6.39
CA LEU A 330 13.56 -31.50 -6.05
C LEU A 330 12.31 -32.11 -5.40
N VAL A 331 12.07 -31.77 -4.13
CA VAL A 331 10.96 -32.26 -3.33
C VAL A 331 9.75 -31.36 -3.46
N GLU A 332 9.94 -30.06 -3.26
CA GLU A 332 8.88 -29.06 -3.26
C GLU A 332 9.39 -27.76 -3.90
N MET A 333 8.50 -27.03 -4.54
CA MET A 333 8.72 -25.63 -4.89
C MET A 333 7.63 -24.81 -4.22
N ARG A 334 8.04 -23.76 -3.51
CA ARG A 334 7.13 -22.81 -2.88
C ARG A 334 7.25 -21.44 -3.48
N THR A 335 6.14 -20.72 -3.42
CA THR A 335 6.02 -19.37 -3.97
C THR A 335 5.76 -18.41 -2.82
N ASN A 336 6.56 -17.35 -2.73
CA ASN A 336 6.27 -16.20 -1.87
C ASN A 336 6.17 -14.94 -2.73
N ILE A 337 5.13 -14.15 -2.49
CA ILE A 337 4.87 -12.91 -3.24
C ILE A 337 5.11 -11.73 -2.32
N GLU A 338 5.95 -10.80 -2.77
CA GLU A 338 6.13 -9.50 -2.13
C GLU A 338 5.93 -8.39 -3.14
N GLY A 339 4.69 -7.90 -3.25
CA GLY A 339 4.30 -6.91 -4.25
C GLY A 339 4.51 -7.43 -5.67
N ASN A 340 5.47 -6.87 -6.41
CA ASN A 340 5.83 -7.30 -7.76
C ASN A 340 7.04 -8.25 -7.82
N HIS A 341 7.49 -8.77 -6.66
CA HIS A 341 8.59 -9.72 -6.59
C HIS A 341 8.01 -11.11 -6.29
N LEU A 342 8.49 -12.12 -7.02
CA LEU A 342 8.20 -13.52 -6.75
C LEU A 342 9.48 -14.21 -6.33
N THR A 343 9.42 -14.84 -5.16
CA THR A 343 10.45 -15.75 -4.69
C THR A 343 9.96 -17.18 -4.92
N LEU A 344 10.67 -17.92 -5.76
CA LEU A 344 10.54 -19.37 -5.87
C LEU A 344 11.55 -20.02 -4.95
N THR A 345 11.09 -20.69 -3.91
CA THR A 345 11.95 -21.46 -3.01
C THR A 345 11.88 -22.93 -3.40
N PHE A 346 12.99 -23.44 -3.92
CA PHE A 346 13.15 -24.84 -4.29
C PHE A 346 13.73 -25.63 -3.11
N GLU A 347 13.05 -26.69 -2.70
CA GLU A 347 13.52 -27.60 -1.67
C GLU A 347 14.04 -28.89 -2.27
N TYR A 348 15.26 -29.24 -1.92
CA TYR A 348 15.92 -30.42 -2.43
C TYR A 348 16.26 -31.38 -1.31
N THR A 349 16.21 -32.68 -1.60
CA THR A 349 17.01 -33.66 -0.87
C THR A 349 18.35 -33.81 -1.57
N THR A 350 19.42 -33.94 -0.79
CA THR A 350 20.80 -33.89 -1.28
C THR A 350 21.62 -35.11 -0.86
N GLY A 351 20.93 -36.18 -0.44
CA GLY A 351 21.54 -37.35 0.20
C GLY A 351 22.33 -36.96 1.46
N ASP A 352 23.59 -37.41 1.50
CA ASP A 352 24.51 -37.17 2.61
C ASP A 352 25.26 -35.84 2.50
N ALA A 353 25.20 -35.17 1.35
CA ALA A 353 25.87 -33.89 1.15
C ALA A 353 25.11 -32.75 1.83
N SER A 354 25.84 -31.75 2.33
CA SER A 354 25.25 -30.46 2.76
C SER A 354 24.56 -29.73 1.60
N GLY A 355 25.00 -29.98 0.36
CA GLY A 355 24.23 -29.68 -0.84
C GLY A 355 24.31 -28.26 -1.40
N GLN A 356 24.95 -27.30 -0.72
CA GLN A 356 24.94 -25.86 -1.11
C GLN A 356 25.29 -25.60 -2.59
N ASN A 357 26.41 -26.10 -3.08
CA ASN A 357 26.82 -25.91 -4.47
C ASN A 357 25.86 -26.63 -5.44
N MET A 358 25.50 -27.87 -5.10
CA MET A 358 24.67 -28.72 -5.94
C MET A 358 23.27 -28.15 -6.14
N VAL A 359 22.62 -27.68 -5.07
CA VAL A 359 21.28 -27.07 -5.17
C VAL A 359 21.32 -25.74 -5.89
N THR A 360 22.44 -25.00 -5.79
CA THR A 360 22.65 -23.76 -6.54
C THR A 360 22.71 -24.05 -8.04
N PHE A 361 23.52 -25.01 -8.48
CA PHE A 361 23.60 -25.43 -9.89
C PHE A 361 22.26 -25.98 -10.42
N CYS A 362 21.57 -26.82 -9.64
CA CYS A 362 20.26 -27.33 -10.06
C CYS A 362 19.23 -26.20 -10.20
N THR A 363 19.24 -25.24 -9.28
CA THR A 363 18.36 -24.07 -9.32
C THR A 363 18.70 -23.16 -10.49
N GLU A 364 19.99 -22.98 -10.82
CA GLU A 364 20.44 -22.23 -12.00
C GLU A 364 19.88 -22.84 -13.30
N SER A 365 19.98 -24.16 -13.48
CA SER A 365 19.40 -24.86 -14.63
C SER A 365 17.89 -24.63 -14.74
N ILE A 366 17.18 -24.69 -13.61
CA ILE A 366 15.74 -24.39 -13.57
C ILE A 366 15.48 -22.93 -13.96
N CYS A 367 16.24 -21.98 -13.41
CA CYS A 367 16.11 -20.57 -13.75
C CYS A 367 16.35 -20.30 -15.24
N HIS A 368 17.34 -20.95 -15.86
CA HIS A 368 17.57 -20.84 -17.31
C HIS A 368 16.39 -21.35 -18.12
N TYR A 369 15.82 -22.50 -17.75
CA TYR A 369 14.60 -23.00 -18.38
C TYR A 369 13.43 -22.03 -18.22
N ILE A 370 13.26 -21.46 -17.03
CA ILE A 370 12.24 -20.44 -16.74
C ILE A 370 12.39 -19.24 -17.66
N ILE A 371 13.59 -18.71 -17.84
CA ILE A 371 13.83 -17.55 -18.71
C ILE A 371 13.50 -17.88 -20.17
N GLN A 372 13.77 -19.10 -20.62
CA GLN A 372 13.50 -19.47 -22.01
C GLN A 372 12.02 -19.72 -22.30
N ASN A 373 11.26 -20.21 -21.32
CA ASN A 373 9.93 -20.78 -21.55
C ASN A 373 8.80 -20.06 -20.81
N ALA A 374 9.10 -19.16 -19.88
CA ALA A 374 8.07 -18.45 -19.15
C ALA A 374 7.24 -17.58 -20.10
N PRO A 375 5.91 -17.56 -19.95
CA PRO A 375 5.02 -16.71 -20.75
C PRO A 375 5.31 -15.22 -20.52
N ILE A 376 6.01 -14.91 -19.43
CA ILE A 376 6.28 -13.56 -18.96
C ILE A 376 7.72 -13.52 -18.49
N GLN A 377 8.48 -12.60 -19.06
CA GLN A 377 9.91 -12.53 -18.85
C GLN A 377 10.25 -11.74 -17.58
N PRO A 378 10.99 -12.33 -16.63
CA PRO A 378 11.43 -11.60 -15.45
C PRO A 378 12.42 -10.49 -15.85
N LYS A 379 12.17 -9.25 -15.40
CA LYS A 379 13.08 -8.11 -15.65
C LYS A 379 14.48 -8.34 -15.03
N LEU A 380 14.53 -9.07 -13.92
CA LEU A 380 15.73 -9.35 -13.13
C LEU A 380 15.49 -10.64 -12.34
N TRP A 381 16.52 -11.49 -12.22
CA TRP A 381 16.45 -12.70 -11.42
C TRP A 381 17.80 -12.96 -10.75
N PHE A 382 17.74 -13.66 -9.62
CA PHE A 382 18.90 -14.10 -8.84
C PHE A 382 18.58 -15.47 -8.26
N ILE A 383 19.60 -16.31 -8.10
CA ILE A 383 19.43 -17.64 -7.48
C ILE A 383 19.16 -17.51 -5.98
N GLU A 384 19.87 -16.59 -5.30
CA GLU A 384 19.67 -16.33 -3.87
C GLU A 384 19.31 -14.86 -3.61
N GLY A 385 18.05 -14.64 -3.21
CA GLY A 385 17.48 -13.34 -2.87
C GLY A 385 17.47 -13.05 -1.36
N ASN A 386 18.30 -13.75 -0.58
CA ASN A 386 18.36 -13.68 0.88
C ASN A 386 17.13 -14.27 1.61
N TYR A 387 16.24 -14.96 0.89
CA TYR A 387 15.00 -15.52 1.42
C TYR A 387 15.19 -16.93 1.98
N ALA A 388 16.16 -17.70 1.47
CA ALA A 388 16.46 -19.04 1.97
C ALA A 388 17.10 -19.04 3.37
N GLY A 389 17.50 -17.87 3.87
CA GLY A 389 18.15 -17.72 5.16
C GLY A 389 19.52 -18.38 5.21
N ASP A 390 20.26 -18.43 4.10
CA ASP A 390 21.60 -18.98 4.12
C ASP A 390 22.51 -18.16 5.04
N LYS A 391 23.09 -18.84 6.03
CA LYS A 391 23.96 -18.26 7.05
C LYS A 391 23.32 -17.08 7.81
N LYS A 392 21.97 -17.02 7.86
CA LYS A 392 21.21 -15.96 8.53
C LYS A 392 20.02 -16.54 9.29
N ALA A 393 19.74 -15.97 10.46
CA ALA A 393 18.55 -16.32 11.23
C ALA A 393 17.31 -15.74 10.55
N THR A 394 16.32 -16.59 10.25
CA THR A 394 15.04 -16.19 9.68
C THR A 394 13.90 -16.95 10.34
N ALA A 395 12.71 -16.37 10.43
CA ALA A 395 11.52 -17.05 10.95
C ALA A 395 11.20 -18.34 10.15
N LEU A 396 11.56 -18.37 8.87
CA LEU A 396 11.42 -19.55 8.01
C LEU A 396 12.33 -20.70 8.49
N SER A 397 13.60 -20.41 8.81
CA SER A 397 14.55 -21.41 9.33
C SER A 397 14.19 -21.94 10.73
N PHE A 398 13.41 -21.20 11.51
CA PHE A 398 12.92 -21.66 12.83
C PHE A 398 11.63 -22.48 12.72
N SER A 399 10.72 -22.10 11.84
CA SER A 399 9.45 -22.79 11.62
C SER A 399 9.59 -24.03 10.71
N ARG A 400 10.59 -24.03 9.82
CA ARG A 400 10.87 -25.10 8.85
C ARG A 400 12.33 -25.51 8.90
N VAL A 401 12.57 -26.76 8.55
CA VAL A 401 13.92 -27.33 8.59
C VAL A 401 14.72 -26.85 7.39
N ARG A 402 15.84 -26.16 7.65
CA ARG A 402 16.90 -25.94 6.66
C ARG A 402 18.09 -26.84 7.03
N GLY A 403 18.37 -27.85 6.22
CA GLY A 403 19.41 -28.84 6.52
C GLY A 403 18.87 -29.99 7.39
N LYS A 404 19.45 -30.18 8.58
CA LYS A 404 19.07 -31.28 9.49
C LYS A 404 18.38 -30.70 10.73
N LYS A 405 17.25 -31.29 11.14
CA LYS A 405 16.60 -30.99 12.42
C LYS A 405 16.88 -32.15 13.38
N VAL A 406 17.50 -31.83 14.51
CA VAL A 406 17.82 -32.80 15.56
C VAL A 406 17.19 -32.29 16.85
N THR A 407 16.52 -33.18 17.56
CA THR A 407 15.93 -32.90 18.88
C THR A 407 16.39 -33.99 19.82
N ALA A 408 16.88 -33.61 21.00
CA ALA A 408 17.21 -34.52 22.07
C ALA A 408 16.38 -34.11 23.29
N GLU A 409 15.72 -35.07 23.91
CA GLU A 409 14.96 -34.90 25.13
C GLU A 409 15.49 -35.89 26.17
N ILE A 410 15.67 -35.42 27.40
CA ILE A 410 16.11 -36.26 28.52
C ILE A 410 15.16 -36.07 29.70
N ILE A 411 14.85 -37.16 30.38
CA ILE A 411 14.04 -37.17 31.59
C ILE A 411 14.97 -37.47 32.75
N LEU A 412 14.99 -36.58 33.75
CA LEU A 412 15.79 -36.75 34.96
C LEU A 412 14.95 -37.36 36.10
N PRO A 413 15.59 -38.02 37.08
CA PRO A 413 14.90 -38.43 38.31
C PRO A 413 14.26 -37.22 39.01
N LYS A 414 13.13 -37.44 39.68
CA LYS A 414 12.45 -36.40 40.46
C LYS A 414 13.27 -35.92 41.64
#